data_AF-A0A838FHG2-F1
#
_entry.id   AF-A0A838FHG2-F1
#
_cell.length_a   1.000
_cell.length_b   1.000
_cell.length_c   1.000
_cell.angle_alpha   90.00
_cell.angle_beta   90.00
_cell.angle_gamma   90.00
#
_symmetry.space_group_name_H-M   'P 1'
#
loop_
_entity.id
_entity.type
_entity.pdbx_description
1 polymer ?
#
loop_
_entity_poly.entity_id
_entity_poly.type
_entity_poly.pdbx_seq_one_letter_code
_entity_poly.pdbx_strand_id
1 'polypeptide(L)'
;LGGLGAVPVPERVVERGKLITAAGVSAGIDMALRLAELLAGAQVAQAAQLIIEYDPQPPFDAGSPEKAPAAVVDLVSGRRRPQGTPTG
;
A
#
# COMPACT_ATOMS: atom_id res chain seq x y z
N LEU A 1 -9.52 -2.83 -20.18
CA LEU A 1 -8.78 -1.56 -19.96
C LEU A 1 -7.30 -1.88 -19.71
N GLY A 2 -6.60 -2.35 -20.74
CA GLY A 2 -5.17 -2.69 -20.70
C GLY A 2 -4.39 -1.78 -21.65
N GLY A 3 -4.19 -0.52 -21.27
CA GLY A 3 -3.77 0.51 -22.21
C GLY A 3 -2.76 1.55 -21.71
N LEU A 4 -2.02 1.29 -20.61
CA LEU A 4 -1.02 2.25 -20.10
C LEU A 4 0.33 1.63 -19.69
N GLY A 5 0.69 0.46 -20.21
CA GLY A 5 2.05 -0.08 -20.10
C GLY A 5 2.59 -0.31 -18.67
N ALA A 6 1.74 -0.22 -17.65
CA ALA A 6 2.10 -0.53 -16.28
C ALA A 6 2.08 -2.04 -16.08
N VAL A 7 3.24 -2.61 -15.76
CA VAL A 7 3.37 -3.98 -15.28
C VAL A 7 3.15 -3.92 -13.77
N PRO A 8 2.09 -4.54 -13.22
CA PRO A 8 1.88 -4.58 -11.78
C PRO A 8 2.99 -5.42 -11.14
N VAL A 9 3.82 -4.77 -10.34
CA VAL A 9 4.84 -5.40 -9.50
C VAL A 9 4.30 -5.38 -8.06
N PRO A 10 4.33 -6.51 -7.32
CA PRO A 10 3.87 -6.59 -5.93
C PRO A 10 4.86 -5.96 -4.93
N GLU A 11 5.70 -5.03 -5.39
CA GLU A 11 6.71 -4.36 -4.56
C GLU A 11 6.09 -3.15 -3.86
N ARG A 12 6.35 -3.02 -2.56
CA ARG A 12 5.78 -1.97 -1.69
C ARG A 12 6.19 -0.55 -2.11
N VAL A 13 7.29 -0.45 -2.87
CA VAL A 13 7.80 0.77 -3.49
C VAL A 13 8.30 0.39 -4.88
N VAL A 14 7.77 1.04 -5.92
CA VAL A 14 8.28 0.89 -7.30
C VAL A 14 8.93 2.20 -7.70
N GLU A 15 10.23 2.16 -7.99
CA GLU A 15 10.98 3.30 -8.50
C GLU A 15 10.99 3.27 -10.05
N ARG A 16 10.37 4.27 -10.70
CA ARG A 16 10.54 4.52 -12.14
C ARG A 16 10.90 5.99 -12.38
N GLY A 17 12.19 6.27 -12.51
CA GLY A 17 12.70 7.61 -12.84
C GLY A 17 12.39 8.62 -11.75
N LYS A 18 11.52 9.61 -12.02
CA LYS A 18 11.08 10.63 -11.04
C LYS A 18 9.79 10.27 -10.30
N LEU A 19 9.23 9.09 -10.57
CA LEU A 19 7.95 8.67 -10.01
C LEU A 19 8.18 7.56 -9.00
N ILE A 20 7.71 7.77 -7.79
CA ILE A 20 7.63 6.73 -6.78
C ILE A 20 6.17 6.52 -6.45
N THR A 21 5.68 5.31 -6.70
CA THR A 21 4.31 4.91 -6.39
C THR A 21 4.31 3.98 -5.19
N ALA A 22 3.57 4.34 -4.16
CA ALA A 22 3.36 3.53 -2.96
C ALA A 22 1.96 2.91 -3.00
N ALA A 23 1.88 1.59 -2.89
CA ALA A 23 0.59 0.90 -2.74
C ALA A 23 0.11 1.07 -1.29
N GLY A 24 -0.80 2.03 -1.07
CA GLY A 24 -1.42 2.30 0.24
C GLY A 24 -0.78 3.44 1.03
N VAL A 25 -1.54 3.98 1.99
CA VAL A 25 -1.19 5.19 2.76
C VAL A 25 0.12 4.99 3.54
N SER A 26 0.30 3.83 4.18
CA SER A 26 1.50 3.53 4.98
C SER A 26 2.76 3.46 4.13
N ALA A 27 2.70 2.86 2.94
CA ALA A 27 3.82 2.80 2.02
C ALA A 27 4.27 4.20 1.54
N GLY A 28 3.35 5.19 1.52
CA GLY A 28 3.70 6.58 1.20
C GLY A 28 4.56 7.24 2.28
N ILE A 29 4.33 6.89 3.55
CA ILE A 29 5.11 7.41 4.68
C ILE A 29 6.51 6.78 4.67
N ASP A 30 6.60 5.46 4.50
CA ASP A 30 7.88 4.74 4.35
C ASP A 30 8.75 5.36 3.25
N MET A 31 8.12 5.65 2.11
CA MET A 31 8.76 6.27 0.96
C MET A 31 9.24 7.70 1.24
N ALA A 32 8.43 8.52 1.92
CA ALA A 32 8.81 9.88 2.27
C ALA A 32 10.00 9.92 3.24
N LEU A 33 10.06 9.01 4.21
CA LEU A 33 11.20 8.86 5.11
C LEU A 33 12.46 8.42 4.36
N ARG A 34 12.32 7.49 3.41
CA ARG A 34 13.43 7.09 2.53
C ARG A 34 13.94 8.24 1.67
N LEU A 35 13.04 9.05 1.12
CA LEU A 35 13.42 10.26 0.39
C LEU A 35 14.13 11.28 1.29
N ALA A 36 13.66 11.49 2.51
CA ALA A 36 14.31 12.37 3.48
C ALA A 36 15.73 11.89 3.80
N GLU A 37 15.94 10.58 3.93
CA GLU A 37 17.26 9.99 4.12
C GLU A 37 18.18 10.26 2.92
N LEU A 38 17.69 10.04 1.69
CA LEU A 38 18.47 10.23 0.46
C LEU A 38 18.83 11.71 0.23
N LEU A 39 17.96 12.64 0.60
CA LEU A 39 18.11 14.07 0.33
C LEU A 39 18.82 14.84 1.45
N ALA A 40 18.63 14.42 2.71
CA ALA A 40 19.07 15.18 3.88
C ALA A 40 19.81 14.33 4.93
N GLY A 41 20.01 13.04 4.65
CA GLY A 41 20.75 12.11 5.51
C GLY A 41 19.91 11.45 6.60
N ALA A 42 20.47 10.39 7.18
CA ALA A 42 19.77 9.51 8.13
C ALA A 42 19.26 10.23 9.39
N GLN A 43 20.01 11.18 9.96
CA GLN A 43 19.56 11.91 11.15
C GLN A 43 18.30 12.73 10.89
N VAL A 44 18.18 13.36 9.71
CA VAL A 44 16.99 14.14 9.35
C VAL A 44 15.79 13.22 9.13
N ALA A 45 15.99 12.07 8.48
CA ALA A 45 14.94 11.07 8.32
C ALA A 45 14.44 10.51 9.66
N GLN A 46 15.36 10.21 10.59
CA GLN A 46 15.03 9.75 11.94
C GLN A 46 14.29 10.82 12.75
N ALA A 47 14.72 12.09 12.66
CA ALA A 47 14.03 13.20 13.29
C ALA A 47 12.61 13.38 12.71
N ALA A 48 12.46 13.30 11.39
CA ALA A 48 11.17 13.36 10.73
C ALA A 48 10.26 12.21 11.20
N GLN A 49 10.78 10.97 11.26
CA GLN A 49 10.06 9.81 11.78
C GLN A 49 9.57 10.02 13.22
N LEU A 50 10.43 10.57 14.08
CA LEU A 50 10.11 10.84 15.49
C LEU A 50 9.07 11.97 15.65
N ILE A 51 9.19 13.06 14.88
CA ILE A 51 8.26 14.22 14.95
C ILE A 51 6.83 13.80 14.65
N ILE A 52 6.63 12.85 13.73
CA ILE A 52 5.30 12.35 13.37
C ILE A 52 4.91 11.08 14.16
N GLU A 53 5.74 10.66 15.13
CA GLU A 53 5.56 9.46 15.94
C GLU A 53 5.27 8.20 15.09
N TYR A 54 5.99 8.05 13.97
CA TYR A 54 5.76 6.94 13.05
C TYR A 54 6.43 5.63 13.54
N ASP A 55 5.69 4.93 14.41
CA ASP A 55 5.96 3.57 14.90
C ASP A 55 4.76 2.65 14.57
N PRO A 56 4.66 2.14 13.32
CA PRO A 56 3.49 1.38 12.92
C PRO A 56 3.41 0.01 13.64
N GLN A 57 2.45 -0.14 14.53
CA GLN A 57 2.09 -1.40 15.20
C GLN A 57 0.66 -1.85 14.80
N PRO A 58 0.48 -2.39 13.58
CA PRO A 58 -0.85 -2.78 13.13
C PRO A 58 -1.39 -3.95 13.97
N PRO A 59 -2.65 -3.89 14.44
CA PRO A 59 -3.26 -4.97 15.24
C PRO A 59 -3.65 -6.20 14.41
N PHE A 60 -3.58 -6.12 13.08
CA PHE A 60 -3.95 -7.19 12.16
C PHE A 60 -2.92 -7.31 11.04
N ASP A 61 -2.62 -8.54 10.62
CA ASP A 61 -1.76 -8.81 9.45
C ASP A 61 -2.57 -8.87 8.14
N ALA A 62 -3.35 -7.83 7.86
CA ALA A 62 -4.23 -7.75 6.67
C ALA A 62 -3.84 -6.60 5.72
N GLY A 63 -2.61 -6.10 5.82
CA GLY A 63 -2.13 -4.94 5.06
C GLY A 63 -1.84 -5.19 3.57
N SER A 64 -2.00 -6.42 3.08
CA SER A 64 -1.90 -6.75 1.65
C SER A 64 -2.80 -7.93 1.30
N PRO A 65 -3.25 -8.08 0.04
CA PRO A 65 -4.12 -9.18 -0.39
C PRO A 65 -3.52 -10.57 -0.15
N GLU A 66 -2.20 -10.72 -0.16
CA GLU A 66 -1.53 -12.00 0.07
C GLU A 66 -1.58 -12.45 1.54
N LYS A 67 -1.70 -11.50 2.47
CA LYS A 67 -1.70 -11.77 3.92
C LYS A 67 -3.10 -11.74 4.54
N ALA A 68 -4.00 -10.95 3.95
CA ALA A 68 -5.36 -10.81 4.44
C ALA A 68 -6.16 -12.12 4.27
N PRO A 69 -7.04 -12.46 5.22
CA PRO A 69 -7.97 -13.59 5.04
C PRO A 69 -8.83 -13.42 3.79
N ALA A 70 -9.11 -14.51 3.07
CA ALA A 70 -9.88 -14.48 1.82
C ALA A 70 -11.23 -13.77 1.96
N ALA A 71 -11.92 -13.94 3.09
CA ALA A 71 -13.18 -13.24 3.36
C ALA A 71 -13.03 -11.71 3.44
N VAL A 72 -11.90 -11.22 3.97
CA VAL A 72 -11.58 -9.78 4.04
C VAL A 72 -11.21 -9.25 2.66
N VAL A 73 -10.45 -10.04 1.87
CA VAL A 73 -10.15 -9.70 0.47
C VAL A 73 -11.44 -9.63 -0.36
N ASP A 74 -12.34 -10.60 -0.22
CA ASP A 74 -13.62 -10.63 -0.92
C ASP A 74 -14.55 -9.46 -0.53
N LEU A 75 -14.52 -9.05 0.74
CA LEU A 75 -15.25 -7.89 1.24
C LEU A 75 -14.81 -6.59 0.55
N VAL A 76 -13.51 -6.39 0.35
CA VAL A 76 -12.93 -5.18 -0.28
C VAL A 76 -12.96 -5.24 -1.80
N SER A 77 -12.82 -6.44 -2.39
CA SER A 77 -12.76 -6.62 -3.85
C SER A 77 -14.10 -6.46 -4.56
N GLY A 78 -15.19 -6.19 -3.82
CA GLY A 78 -16.50 -5.93 -4.38
C GLY A 78 -17.04 -7.11 -5.17
N ARG A 79 -17.00 -8.34 -4.61
CA ARG A 79 -17.82 -9.43 -5.16
C ARG A 79 -19.27 -8.97 -5.14
N ARG A 80 -19.79 -8.58 -6.32
CA ARG A 80 -21.23 -8.57 -6.60
C ARG A 80 -21.76 -9.90 -6.09
N ARG A 81 -22.66 -9.88 -5.11
CA ARG A 81 -23.57 -11.00 -4.91
C ARG A 81 -24.11 -11.38 -6.29
N PRO A 82 -23.99 -12.63 -6.77
CA PRO A 82 -24.89 -13.05 -7.82
C PRO A 82 -26.30 -12.78 -7.28
N GLN A 83 -27.05 -11.90 -7.96
CA GLN A 83 -28.48 -11.79 -7.68
C GLN A 83 -29.05 -13.19 -7.93
N GLY A 84 -29.44 -13.87 -6.86
CA GLY A 84 -30.24 -15.08 -6.98
C GLY A 84 -31.48 -14.70 -7.77
N THR A 85 -31.62 -15.27 -8.95
CA THR A 85 -32.85 -15.20 -9.74
C THR A 85 -33.97 -15.76 -8.87
N PRO A 86 -35.08 -15.03 -8.62
CA PRO A 86 -36.21 -15.63 -7.96
C PRO A 86 -36.77 -16.69 -8.90
N THR A 87 -36.62 -17.96 -8.52
CA THR A 87 -37.27 -19.07 -9.19
C THR A 87 -38.66 -19.22 -8.60
N GLY A 88 -39.67 -19.03 -9.45
CA GLY A 88 -41.00 -19.66 -9.38
C GLY A 88 -41.81 -19.43 -8.12
#